data_AF-A0A932UJD4-F1
#
_entry.id   AF-A0A932UJD4-F1
#
_cell.length_a   1.000
_cell.length_b   1.000
_cell.length_c   1.000
_cell.angle_alpha   90.00
_cell.angle_beta   90.00
_cell.angle_gamma   90.00
#
_symmetry.space_group_name_H-M   'P 1'
#
loop_
_entity.id
_entity.type
_entity.pdbx_description
1 polymer ?
#
loop_
_entity_poly.entity_id
_entity_poly.type
_entity_poly.pdbx_seq_one_letter_code
_entity_poly.pdbx_strand_id
1 'polypeptide(L)'
;MSQAIPAEEVDRIWLFPPVRQEDREWGTAVIGRRAERDRVRVYTARYMLVVRGRERGQGRVAVEEIGESPAPVVDDVVRGVQQRVGEADPPVEIATAVWFGAAPLLPEDASR
;
A
#
# COMPACT_ATOMS: atom_id res chain seq x y z
N MET A 1 7.29 13.26 12.56
CA MET A 1 7.90 11.94 12.77
C MET A 1 6.90 10.90 12.29
N SER A 2 7.23 10.09 11.29
CA SER A 2 6.32 9.04 10.80
C SER A 2 6.43 7.83 11.72
N GLN A 3 5.38 7.55 12.49
CA GLN A 3 5.28 6.32 13.25
C GLN A 3 5.06 5.15 12.27
N ALA A 4 5.71 4.02 12.51
CA ALA A 4 5.45 2.81 11.71
C ALA A 4 4.01 2.34 11.94
N ILE A 5 3.32 1.95 10.87
CA ILE A 5 1.96 1.38 10.95
C ILE A 5 2.11 -0.14 11.14
N PRO A 6 1.55 -0.73 12.21
CA PRO A 6 1.57 -2.17 12.40
C PRO A 6 0.84 -2.89 11.26
N ALA A 7 1.36 -4.04 10.82
CA ALA A 7 0.82 -4.78 9.68
C ALA A 7 -0.61 -5.27 9.94
N GLU A 8 -0.91 -5.64 11.17
CA GLU A 8 -2.22 -6.05 11.66
C GLU A 8 -3.26 -4.93 11.66
N GLU A 9 -2.85 -3.67 11.54
CA GLU A 9 -3.77 -2.54 11.44
C GLU A 9 -4.07 -2.16 9.98
N VAL A 10 -3.26 -2.66 9.03
CA VAL A 10 -3.51 -2.47 7.61
C VAL A 10 -4.66 -3.37 7.18
N ASP A 11 -5.70 -2.75 6.65
CA ASP A 11 -6.91 -3.40 6.18
C ASP A 11 -6.85 -3.69 4.69
N ARG A 12 -6.45 -2.68 3.91
CA ARG A 12 -6.47 -2.73 2.44
C ARG A 12 -5.25 -2.05 1.83
N ILE A 13 -4.83 -2.57 0.69
CA ILE A 13 -3.70 -2.05 -0.08
C ILE A 13 -4.13 -2.00 -1.54
N TRP A 14 -4.05 -0.82 -2.15
CA TRP A 14 -4.24 -0.65 -3.59
C TRP A 14 -2.94 -0.19 -4.22
N LEU A 15 -2.39 -1.03 -5.09
CA LEU A 15 -1.12 -0.76 -5.77
C LEU A 15 -1.39 -0.18 -7.15
N PHE A 16 -0.80 0.98 -7.42
CA PHE A 16 -0.77 1.54 -8.76
C PHE A 16 0.40 0.93 -9.53
N PRO A 17 0.22 0.60 -10.82
CA PRO A 17 1.31 0.18 -11.69
C PRO A 17 2.47 1.17 -11.61
N PRO A 18 3.70 0.72 -11.40
CA PRO A 18 4.82 1.62 -11.31
C PRO A 18 5.15 2.23 -12.68
N VAL A 19 5.48 3.51 -12.68
CA VAL A 19 5.98 4.20 -13.87
C VAL A 19 7.48 4.00 -13.94
N ARG A 20 7.99 3.59 -15.10
CA ARG A 20 9.43 3.47 -15.36
C ARG A 20 9.86 4.52 -16.37
N GLN A 21 10.92 5.24 -16.04
CA GLN A 21 11.55 6.20 -16.92
C GLN A 21 13.06 6.13 -16.70
N GLU A 22 13.80 5.95 -17.79
CA GLU A 22 15.26 5.81 -17.78
C GLU A 22 15.75 4.67 -16.86
N ASP A 23 16.49 5.00 -15.81
CA ASP A 23 17.09 4.08 -14.84
C ASP A 23 16.29 3.98 -13.53
N ARG A 24 15.10 4.59 -13.48
CA ARG A 24 14.28 4.72 -12.28
C ARG A 24 12.87 4.17 -12.44
N GLU A 25 12.33 3.77 -11.31
CA GLU A 25 10.96 3.30 -11.12
C GLU A 25 10.30 4.10 -10.01
N TRP A 26 9.07 4.52 -10.23
CA TRP A 26 8.24 5.19 -9.23
C TRP A 26 6.96 4.39 -9.05
N GLY A 27 6.64 4.06 -7.80
CA GLY A 27 5.38 3.41 -7.48
C GLY A 27 4.59 4.19 -6.45
N THR A 28 3.29 3.98 -6.49
CA THR A 28 2.33 4.54 -5.53
C THR A 28 1.45 3.42 -5.00
N ALA A 29 1.20 3.43 -3.70
CA ALA A 29 0.21 2.59 -3.06
C ALA A 29 -0.70 3.46 -2.20
N VAL A 30 -2.00 3.13 -2.21
CA VAL A 30 -2.96 3.65 -1.23
C VAL A 30 -3.16 2.56 -0.18
N ILE A 31 -3.08 2.95 1.10
CA ILE A 31 -3.16 2.04 2.23
C ILE A 31 -4.33 2.48 3.10
N GLY A 32 -5.26 1.57 3.34
CA GLY A 32 -6.31 1.74 4.34
C GLY A 32 -5.90 1.09 5.65
N ARG A 33 -5.81 1.87 6.72
CA ARG A 33 -5.61 1.40 8.10
C ARG A 33 -6.94 1.45 8.85
N ARG A 34 -7.29 0.40 9.61
CA ARG A 34 -8.48 0.42 10.47
C ARG A 34 -8.41 1.58 11.47
N ALA A 35 -9.52 2.30 11.60
CA ALA A 35 -9.76 3.31 12.62
C ALA A 35 -11.04 2.95 13.40
N GLU A 36 -11.39 3.75 14.41
CA GLU A 36 -12.58 3.51 15.21
C GLU A 36 -13.88 3.62 14.37
N ARG A 37 -14.95 2.96 14.83
CA ARG A 37 -16.32 3.14 14.32
C ARG A 37 -16.45 2.95 12.79
N ASP A 38 -15.90 1.86 12.26
CA ASP A 38 -15.96 1.47 10.83
C ASP A 38 -15.33 2.50 9.86
N ARG A 39 -14.39 3.28 10.38
CA ARG A 39 -13.62 4.23 9.57
C ARG A 39 -12.27 3.64 9.17
N VAL A 40 -11.72 4.21 8.12
CA VAL A 40 -10.41 3.89 7.59
C VAL A 40 -9.60 5.17 7.52
N ARG A 41 -8.39 5.11 8.06
CA ARG A 41 -7.37 6.14 7.86
C ARG A 41 -6.57 5.80 6.61
N VAL A 42 -6.52 6.74 5.68
CA VAL A 42 -5.96 6.55 4.35
C VAL A 42 -4.58 7.16 4.29
N TYR A 43 -3.63 6.38 3.81
CA TYR A 43 -2.27 6.81 3.53
C TYR A 43 -1.97 6.68 2.05
N THR A 44 -1.18 7.62 1.51
CA THR A 44 -0.51 7.44 0.23
C THR A 44 0.97 7.16 0.48
N ALA A 45 1.42 5.97 0.10
CA ALA A 45 2.82 5.61 0.08
C ALA A 45 3.37 5.77 -1.34
N ARG A 46 4.51 6.43 -1.48
CA ARG A 46 5.21 6.63 -2.75
C ARG A 46 6.65 6.19 -2.59
N TYR A 47 7.22 5.58 -3.63
CA TYR A 47 8.65 5.32 -3.68
C TYR A 47 9.25 5.77 -5.01
N MET A 48 10.57 5.96 -4.97
CA MET A 48 11.43 5.98 -6.15
C MET A 48 12.55 4.97 -5.91
N LEU A 49 12.84 4.13 -6.91
CA LEU A 49 13.88 3.13 -6.88
C LEU A 49 14.75 3.26 -8.15
N VAL A 50 16.07 3.33 -7.98
CA VAL A 50 17.02 3.21 -9.09
C VAL A 50 17.15 1.73 -9.44
N VAL A 51 16.71 1.34 -10.64
CA VAL A 51 16.61 -0.06 -11.09
C VAL A 51 17.77 -0.51 -11.98
N ARG A 52 18.54 0.44 -12.54
CA ARG A 52 19.68 0.19 -13.45
C ARG A 52 20.85 1.12 -13.14
N GLY A 53 22.03 0.81 -13.68
CA GLY A 53 23.23 1.65 -13.53
C GLY A 53 23.98 1.47 -12.21
N ARG A 54 24.95 2.35 -11.97
CA ARG A 54 25.87 2.27 -10.81
C ARG A 54 25.17 2.47 -9.46
N GLU A 55 24.11 3.25 -9.44
CA GLU A 55 23.33 3.57 -8.23
C GLU A 55 22.17 2.59 -7.99
N ARG A 56 22.11 1.50 -8.76
CA ARG A 56 21.05 0.50 -8.63
C ARG A 56 20.86 0.05 -7.18
N GLY A 57 19.60 0.02 -6.76
CA GLY A 57 19.19 -0.35 -5.41
C GLY A 57 19.03 0.84 -4.45
N GLN A 58 19.51 2.04 -4.82
CA GLN A 58 19.19 3.25 -4.08
C GLN A 58 17.72 3.63 -4.27
N GLY A 59 17.09 4.10 -3.21
CA GLY A 59 15.69 4.49 -3.27
C GLY A 59 15.28 5.45 -2.17
N ARG A 60 14.07 5.98 -2.32
CA ARG A 60 13.41 6.85 -1.34
C ARG A 60 11.97 6.39 -1.19
N VAL A 61 11.45 6.53 0.02
CA VAL A 61 10.06 6.24 0.34
C VAL A 61 9.48 7.45 1.07
N ALA A 62 8.23 7.77 0.77
CA ALA A 62 7.44 8.75 1.48
C ALA A 62 6.06 8.16 1.78
N VAL A 63 5.58 8.36 3.01
CA VAL A 63 4.24 7.96 3.43
C VAL A 63 3.54 9.20 3.98
N GLU A 64 2.37 9.49 3.45
CA GLU A 64 1.57 10.66 3.79
C GLU A 64 0.19 10.20 4.26
N GLU A 65 -0.22 10.64 5.45
CA GLU A 65 -1.60 10.47 5.92
C GLU A 65 -2.49 11.50 5.21
N ILE A 66 -3.48 11.02 4.47
CA ILE A 66 -4.39 11.87 3.70
C ILE A 66 -5.59 12.28 4.54
N GLY A 67 -6.05 11.37 5.41
CA GLY A 67 -7.18 11.63 6.31
C GLY A 67 -7.94 10.36 6.67
N GLU A 68 -9.16 10.54 7.16
CA GLU A 68 -10.01 9.46 7.64
C GLU A 68 -11.41 9.53 7.01
N SER A 69 -11.95 8.39 6.60
CA SER A 69 -13.22 8.29 5.86
C SER A 69 -13.95 6.99 6.22
N PRO A 70 -15.28 6.90 6.10
CA PRO A 70 -15.98 5.61 6.12
C PRO A 70 -15.41 4.66 5.07
N ALA A 71 -15.24 3.37 5.42
CA ALA A 71 -14.65 2.39 4.50
C ALA A 71 -15.32 2.33 3.10
N PRO A 72 -16.67 2.35 2.98
CA PRO A 72 -17.32 2.28 1.66
C PRO A 72 -16.99 3.47 0.75
N VAL A 73 -16.74 4.64 1.33
CA VAL A 73 -16.38 5.85 0.55
C VAL A 73 -15.00 5.69 -0.08
N VAL A 74 -14.06 5.08 0.63
CA VAL A 74 -12.71 4.79 0.09
C VAL A 74 -12.81 3.79 -1.07
N ASP A 75 -13.62 2.75 -0.90
CA ASP A 75 -13.88 1.75 -1.94
C ASP A 75 -14.47 2.39 -3.21
N ASP A 76 -15.45 3.27 -3.05
CA ASP A 76 -16.07 3.98 -4.18
C ASP A 76 -15.09 4.92 -4.89
N VAL A 77 -14.21 5.60 -4.15
CA VAL A 77 -13.16 6.45 -4.74
C VAL A 77 -12.20 5.61 -5.56
N VAL A 78 -11.68 4.50 -5.02
CA VAL A 78 -10.75 3.62 -5.72
C VAL A 78 -11.41 3.02 -6.95
N ARG A 79 -12.64 2.52 -6.83
CA ARG A 79 -13.42 2.00 -7.97
C ARG A 79 -13.61 3.07 -9.03
N GLY A 80 -13.95 4.29 -8.61
CA GLY A 80 -14.06 5.44 -9.52
C GLY A 80 -12.75 5.75 -10.22
N VAL A 81 -11.59 5.64 -9.55
CA VAL A 81 -10.27 5.76 -10.18
C VAL A 81 -10.08 4.65 -11.23
N GLN A 82 -10.31 3.39 -10.86
CA GLN A 82 -10.18 2.25 -11.78
C GLN A 82 -11.05 2.39 -13.04
N GLN A 83 -12.27 2.91 -12.92
CA GLN A 83 -13.19 3.11 -14.04
C GLN A 83 -12.81 4.26 -14.99
N ARG A 84 -12.03 5.24 -14.51
CA ARG A 84 -11.63 6.44 -15.27
C ARG A 84 -10.24 6.31 -15.89
N VAL A 85 -9.54 5.23 -15.59
CA VAL A 85 -8.21 4.96 -16.13
C VAL A 85 -8.35 4.70 -17.64
N GLY A 86 -7.71 5.56 -18.45
CA GLY A 86 -7.71 5.48 -19.92
C GLY A 86 -6.76 4.38 -20.42
N GLU A 87 -5.62 4.77 -21.01
CA GLU A 87 -4.58 3.82 -21.48
C GLU A 87 -3.65 3.30 -20.35
N ALA A 88 -3.77 3.82 -19.13
CA ALA A 88 -3.00 3.32 -17.99
C ALA A 88 -3.61 2.00 -17.47
N ASP A 89 -2.83 1.22 -16.72
CA ASP A 89 -3.39 0.10 -15.96
C ASP A 89 -4.03 0.63 -14.66
N PRO A 90 -5.20 0.11 -14.24
CA PRO A 90 -5.87 0.57 -13.03
C PRO A 90 -5.13 0.09 -11.77
N PRO A 91 -5.31 0.76 -10.61
CA PRO A 91 -4.78 0.25 -9.36
C PRO A 91 -5.43 -1.09 -9.00
N VAL A 92 -4.63 -2.03 -8.49
CA VAL A 92 -5.09 -3.37 -8.11
C VAL A 92 -5.10 -3.50 -6.60
N GLU A 93 -6.18 -4.04 -6.05
CA GLU A 93 -6.24 -4.39 -4.63
C GLU A 93 -5.39 -5.64 -4.37
N ILE A 94 -4.47 -5.53 -3.41
CA ILE A 94 -3.62 -6.64 -2.96
C ILE A 94 -4.08 -7.05 -1.56
N ALA A 95 -4.40 -8.34 -1.40
CA ALA A 95 -4.72 -8.89 -0.10
C ALA A 95 -3.54 -8.73 0.88
N THR A 96 -3.82 -8.28 2.10
CA THR A 96 -2.79 -8.03 3.12
C THR A 96 -1.97 -9.28 3.44
N ALA A 97 -2.60 -10.46 3.45
CA ALA A 97 -1.90 -11.73 3.62
C ALA A 97 -0.89 -12.04 2.50
N VAL A 98 -1.15 -11.60 1.27
CA VAL A 98 -0.20 -11.72 0.15
C VAL A 98 0.92 -10.71 0.31
N TRP A 99 0.60 -9.48 0.73
CA TRP A 99 1.57 -8.40 0.89
C TRP A 99 2.59 -8.65 2.02
N PHE A 100 2.11 -9.04 3.20
CA PHE A 100 2.97 -9.27 4.36
C PHE A 100 3.51 -10.70 4.44
N GLY A 101 3.01 -11.61 3.60
CA GLY A 101 3.14 -13.05 3.79
C GLY A 101 2.25 -13.51 4.94
N ALA A 102 1.60 -14.67 4.81
CA ALA A 102 0.94 -15.27 5.97
C ALA A 102 2.01 -15.47 7.06
N ALA A 103 1.82 -14.85 8.22
CA ALA A 103 2.65 -15.16 9.38
C ALA A 103 2.58 -16.68 9.59
N PRO A 104 3.71 -17.40 9.71
CA PRO A 104 3.64 -18.80 10.10
C PRO A 104 2.87 -18.86 11.41
N LEU A 105 1.82 -19.69 11.46
CA LEU A 105 1.21 -20.11 12.72
C LEU A 105 2.33 -20.77 13.52
N LEU A 106 2.98 -20.00 14.39
CA LEU A 106 3.83 -20.59 15.41
C LEU A 106 2.87 -21.45 16.25
N PRO A 107 3.09 -22.77 16.37
CA PRO A 107 2.26 -23.59 17.23
C PRO A 107 2.30 -22.98 18.64
N GLU A 108 1.13 -22.69 19.21
CA GLU A 108 1.00 -22.31 20.61
C GLU A 108 1.78 -23.33 21.43
N ASP A 109 2.58 -22.80 22.35
CA ASP A 109 3.52 -23.54 23.18
C ASP A 109 3.04 -24.97 23.47
N ALA A 110 3.75 -25.95 22.91
CA ALA A 110 3.87 -27.25 23.54
C ALA A 110 4.68 -27.07 24.84
N SER A 111 4.11 -26.33 25.79
CA SER A 111 4.53 -26.32 27.19
C SER A 111 4.21 -27.70 27.74
N ARG A 112 5.24 -28.53 27.70
CA ARG A 112 5.33 -29.79 28.43
C ARG A 112 6.08 -29.55 29.74
#